data_AF-A0A7Y9WEZ9-F1
#
_entry.id   AF-A0A7Y9WEZ9-F1
#
_cell.length_a   1.000
_cell.length_b   1.000
_cell.length_c   1.000
_cell.angle_alpha   90.00
_cell.angle_beta   90.00
_cell.angle_gamma   90.00
#
_symmetry.space_group_name_H-M   'P 1'
#
loop_
_entity.id
_entity.type
_entity.pdbx_description
1 polymer ?
#
loop_
_entity_poly.entity_id
_entity_poly.type
_entity_poly.pdbx_seq_one_letter_code
_entity_poly.pdbx_strand_id
1 'polypeptide(L)' 'MPFPLISDPEETLCALFGVMKMKKMYGKEVRGIERSTFLIDAEGVLRQEWRGVKVPGHVDDILEAVQAL' A
#
# COMPACT_ATOMS: atom_id res chain seq x y z
N MET A 1 4.80 17.77 -4.94
CA MET A 1 4.31 17.08 -3.73
C MET A 1 5.37 17.24 -2.64
N PRO A 2 5.01 17.54 -1.40
CA PRO A 2 5.96 17.80 -0.31
C PRO A 2 6.47 16.51 0.37
N PHE A 3 6.54 15.38 -0.35
CA PHE A 3 6.95 14.08 0.18
C PHE A 3 7.68 13.27 -0.92
N PRO A 4 8.58 12.34 -0.54
CA PRO A 4 9.31 11.51 -1.49
C PRO A 4 8.41 10.46 -2.14
N LEU A 5 8.81 10.02 -3.34
CA LEU A 5 8.29 8.84 -4.02
C LEU A 5 9.43 7.87 -4.25
N ILE A 6 9.25 6.62 -3.85
CA ILE A 6 10.22 5.56 -4.12
C ILE A 6 9.95 5.00 -5.51
N SER A 7 11.00 4.82 -6.31
CA SER A 7 10.97 4.01 -7.53
C SER A 7 11.38 2.59 -7.15
N ASP A 8 10.51 1.62 -7.39
CA ASP A 8 10.74 0.18 -7.09
C ASP A 8 10.63 -0.65 -8.39
N PRO A 9 11.51 -0.42 -9.40
CA PRO A 9 11.39 -1.08 -10.70
C PRO A 9 11.65 -2.59 -10.63
N GLU A 10 12.44 -3.05 -9.65
CA GLU A 10 12.67 -4.48 -9.37
C GLU A 10 11.58 -5.13 -8.50
N GLU A 11 10.55 -4.38 -8.11
CA GLU A 11 9.45 -4.83 -7.25
C GLU A 11 9.90 -5.39 -5.88
N THR A 12 11.05 -4.98 -5.36
CA THR A 12 11.62 -5.53 -4.13
C THR A 12 10.74 -5.18 -2.93
N LEU A 13 10.32 -3.92 -2.82
CA LEU A 13 9.38 -3.49 -1.78
C LEU A 13 7.98 -4.05 -2.06
N CYS A 14 7.55 -4.06 -3.31
CA CYS A 14 6.24 -4.59 -3.67
C CYS A 14 6.09 -6.08 -3.30
N ALA A 15 7.16 -6.86 -3.45
CA ALA A 15 7.22 -8.25 -3.02
C ALA A 15 7.27 -8.36 -1.49
N LEU A 16 8.12 -7.57 -0.82
CA LEU A 16 8.23 -7.55 0.64
C LEU A 16 6.89 -7.27 1.33
N PHE A 17 6.13 -6.28 0.83
CA PHE A 17 4.82 -5.91 1.35
C PHE A 17 3.65 -6.76 0.81
N GLY A 18 3.94 -7.73 -0.06
CA GLY A 18 2.94 -8.66 -0.59
C GLY A 18 1.82 -8.01 -1.43
N VAL A 19 2.11 -6.86 -2.07
CA VAL A 19 1.12 -6.08 -2.82
C VAL A 19 1.01 -6.47 -4.29
N MET A 20 1.94 -7.28 -4.79
CA MET A 20 1.84 -7.83 -6.15
C MET A 20 0.78 -8.93 -6.21
N LYS A 21 -0.31 -8.69 -6.96
CA LYS A 21 -1.42 -9.63 -7.11
C LYS A 21 -1.64 -9.99 -8.57
N MET A 22 -2.08 -11.23 -8.80
CA MET A 22 -2.62 -11.65 -10.09
C MET A 22 -4.08 -11.19 -10.20
N LYS A 23 -4.43 -10.53 -11.30
CA LYS A 23 -5.80 -10.09 -11.60
C LYS A 23 -6.19 -10.63 -12.97
N LYS A 24 -7.41 -11.16 -13.07
CA LYS A 24 -7.96 -11.58 -14.37
C LYS A 24 -8.61 -10.36 -15.03
N MET A 25 -7.99 -9.85 -16.09
CA MET A 25 -8.51 -8.75 -16.89
C MET A 25 -8.80 -9.24 -18.30
N TYR A 26 -10.05 -9.10 -18.73
CA TYR A 26 -10.50 -9.47 -20.08
C TYR A 26 -10.10 -10.90 -20.48
N GLY A 27 -10.24 -11.85 -19.54
CA GLY A 27 -9.89 -13.26 -19.75
C GLY A 27 -8.40 -13.58 -19.66
N LYS A 28 -7.52 -12.58 -19.54
CA LYS A 28 -6.07 -12.75 -19.36
C LYS A 28 -5.66 -12.55 -17.92
N GLU A 29 -4.66 -13.28 -17.47
CA GLU A 29 -4.02 -13.03 -16.19
C GLU A 29 -2.99 -11.91 -16.33
N VAL A 30 -3.16 -10.86 -15.54
CA VAL A 30 -2.29 -9.69 -15.49
C VAL A 30 -1.81 -9.52 -14.07
N ARG A 31 -0.49 -9.40 -13.89
CA ARG A 31 0.11 -9.09 -12.59
C ARG A 31 0.13 -7.58 -12.41
N GLY A 32 -0.23 -7.10 -11.22
CA GLY A 32 -0.19 -5.69 -10.92
C GLY A 32 -0.26 -5.40 -9.43
N ILE A 33 0.00 -4.15 -9.08
CA ILE A 33 -0.02 -3.70 -7.70
C ILE A 33 -1.47 -3.58 -7.21
N GLU A 34 -1.74 -4.18 -6.06
CA GLU A 34 -2.91 -3.89 -5.25
C GLU A 34 -2.66 -2.64 -4.41
N ARG A 35 -3.46 -1.59 -4.63
CA ARG A 35 -3.36 -0.34 -3.87
C ARG A 35 -3.48 -0.65 -2.38
N SER A 36 -2.40 -0.37 -1.66
CA SER A 36 -2.27 -0.69 -0.25
C SER A 36 -1.54 0.44 0.49
N THR A 37 -1.75 0.55 1.79
CA THR A 37 -1.07 1.52 2.66
C THR A 37 -0.67 0.82 3.96
N PHE A 38 0.47 1.21 4.50
CA PHE A 38 1.09 0.60 5.68
C PHE A 38 1.47 1.71 6.64
N LEU A 39 1.11 1.53 7.92
CA LEU A 39 1.47 2.43 9.01
C LEU A 39 2.51 1.73 9.88
N ILE A 40 3.71 2.28 9.88
CA ILE A 40 4.86 1.80 10.64
C ILE A 40 5.23 2.86 11.67
N ASP A 41 5.46 2.46 12.92
CA ASP A 41 5.78 3.40 14.01
C ASP A 41 7.26 3.78 14.06
N ALA A 42 7.64 4.55 15.09
CA ALA A 42 9.01 5.02 15.32
C ALA A 42 9.99 3.87 15.62
N GLU A 43 9.51 2.74 16.12
CA GLU A 43 10.29 1.55 16.43
C GLU A 43 10.45 0.61 15.22
N GLY A 44 9.82 0.95 14.08
CA GLY A 44 9.85 0.13 12.87
C GLY A 44 8.85 -1.03 12.87
N VAL A 45 7.87 -1.01 13.76
CA VAL A 45 6.82 -2.02 13.87
C VAL A 45 5.65 -1.66 12.97
N LEU A 46 5.20 -2.61 12.15
CA LEU A 46 3.96 -2.47 11.37
C LEU A 46 2.76 -2.48 12.33
N ARG A 47 2.08 -1.34 12.46
CA ARG A 47 0.91 -1.18 13.34
C ARG A 47 -0.40 -1.46 12.64
N GLN A 48 -0.52 -1.05 11.38
CA GLN A 48 -1.74 -1.23 10.62
C GLN A 48 -1.45 -1.33 9.12
N GLU A 49 -2.28 -2.08 8.41
CA GLU A 49 -2.25 -2.17 6.95
C GLU A 49 -3.67 -2.08 6.37
N TRP A 50 -3.77 -1.47 5.20
CA TRP A 50 -4.98 -1.42 4.39
C TRP A 50 -4.65 -1.94 3.00
N ARG A 51 -5.45 -2.88 2.48
CA ARG A 51 -5.23 -3.53 1.18
C ARG A 51 -6.50 -3.46 0.33
N GLY A 52 -6.33 -3.39 -0.99
CA GLY A 52 -7.46 -3.34 -1.93
C GLY A 52 -8.31 -2.07 -1.80
N VAL A 53 -7.69 -0.96 -1.38
CA VAL A 53 -8.40 0.24 -0.93
C VAL A 53 -9.00 1.04 -2.09
N LYS A 54 -10.15 1.67 -1.82
CA LYS A 54 -10.72 2.73 -2.66
C LYS A 54 -10.14 4.07 -2.21
N VAL A 55 -9.93 5.00 -3.14
CA VAL A 55 -9.29 6.29 -2.84
C VAL A 55 -10.14 7.22 -1.97
N PRO A 56 -11.47 7.37 -2.20
CA PRO A 56 -12.27 8.30 -1.39
C PRO A 56 -12.29 7.91 0.09
N GLY A 57 -12.00 8.88 0.98
CA GLY A 57 -11.98 8.70 2.44
C GLY A 57 -10.71 8.05 3.01
N HIS A 58 -9.93 7.35 2.19
CA HIS A 58 -8.80 6.54 2.65
C HIS A 58 -7.69 7.35 3.35
N VAL A 59 -7.46 8.59 2.91
CA VAL A 59 -6.44 9.46 3.53
C VAL A 59 -6.88 9.92 4.92
N ASP A 60 -8.18 10.16 5.12
CA ASP A 60 -8.73 10.57 6.40
C ASP A 60 -8.63 9.40 7.41
N ASP A 61 -8.95 8.18 6.97
CA ASP A 61 -8.80 6.95 7.78
C ASP A 61 -7.34 6.74 8.22
N ILE A 62 -6.37 6.99 7.32
CA ILE A 62 -4.94 6.91 7.66
C ILE A 62 -4.58 7.97 8.70
N LEU A 63 -5.04 9.21 8.52
CA LEU A 63 -4.73 10.30 9.44
C LEU A 63 -5.26 10.02 10.85
N GLU A 64 -6.50 9.52 10.96
CA GLU A 64 -7.09 9.12 12.24
C GLU A 64 -6.26 8.01 12.91
N ALA A 65 -5.85 6.99 12.16
CA ALA A 65 -5.01 5.91 12.67
C ALA A 65 -3.63 6.41 13.14
N VAL A 66 -3.01 7.34 12.42
CA VAL A 66 -1.74 7.96 12.80
C VAL A 66 -1.88 8.78 14.10
N GLN A 67 -2.99 9.50 14.27
CA GLN A 67 -3.25 10.31 15.47
C GLN A 67 -3.56 9.47 16.71
N ALA A 68 -4.00 8.23 16.52
CA ALA A 68 -4.34 7.30 17.59
C ALA A 68 -3.16 6.42 18.06
N LEU A 69 -1.99 6.52 17.41
CA LEU A 69 -0.74 5.87 17.82
C LEU A 69 -0.06 6.62 18.97
#